data_AF-A0A183GZE4-F1
#
_entry.id   AF-A0A183GZE4-F1
#
_cell.length_a   1.000
_cell.length_b   1.000
_cell.length_c   1.000
_cell.angle_alpha   90.00
_cell.angle_beta   90.00
_cell.angle_gamma   90.00
#
_symmetry.space_group_name_H-M   'P 1'
#
loop_
_entity.id
_entity.type
_entity.pdbx_description
1 polymer ?
#
loop_
_entity_poly.entity_id
_entity_poly.type
_entity_poly.pdbx_seq_one_letter_code
_entity_poly.pdbx_strand_id
1 'polypeptide(L)'
;MAVSSRNGFRWSLNPLLVIVAFCEFCLGINHLLFCLPFYPFLIPVIAATFAFITAFHGLFLRFPNRMDFVLHCCSAALGLILLMSSITETFCGVDGMLNEEENDSNGHVTSSGMHLFNDFYLFVYRSNRISMLQALCYGLAYRTSSYQKSCNDLLKPFHDSLLFKLDITYHTSSINFMTSFLLSGFALAHTATCIALAYYSAEENGYLIRSYHGQLVIGIMMIPVALLHRFYCCTYFYLWPAVIVGLYTVFQCIITWKHQYRGKFVRLANIFGSGMAMALAAAASFGMFCTLTRFSMNHFAFQRHCNSPEFEYHYCYRVIDFRSPYTEWKREYVIAETSAIQVLINLWLCISAIVLFSFSLKSAFTTEILPGYLST
;
A
#
# COMPACT_ATOMS: atom_id res chain seq x y z
N MET A 1 32.68 25.52 -0.40
CA MET A 1 31.73 25.92 0.66
C MET A 1 30.50 25.03 0.80
N ALA A 2 30.16 24.14 -0.15
CA ALA A 2 28.98 23.26 -0.07
C ALA A 2 29.11 22.03 0.86
N VAL A 3 30.31 21.73 1.37
CA VAL A 3 30.55 20.55 2.24
C VAL A 3 30.04 20.77 3.67
N SER A 4 29.99 22.03 4.14
CA SER A 4 29.56 22.33 5.51
C SER A 4 28.02 22.33 5.68
N SER A 5 27.25 22.73 4.66
CA SER A 5 25.78 22.72 4.76
C SER A 5 25.17 21.32 4.58
N ARG A 6 25.82 20.47 3.77
CA ARG A 6 25.40 19.07 3.56
C ARG A 6 25.50 18.23 4.82
N ASN A 7 26.57 18.42 5.59
CA ASN A 7 26.70 17.80 6.90
C ASN A 7 25.60 18.32 7.84
N GLY A 8 25.33 19.63 7.85
CA GLY A 8 24.31 20.24 8.70
C GLY A 8 22.91 19.63 8.55
N PHE A 9 22.48 19.34 7.30
CA PHE A 9 21.18 18.72 7.05
C PHE A 9 21.08 17.27 7.57
N ARG A 10 22.17 16.48 7.48
CA ARG A 10 22.22 15.13 8.08
C ARG A 10 22.16 15.19 9.61
N TRP A 11 22.90 16.13 10.20
CA TRP A 11 22.91 16.36 11.65
C TRP A 11 21.55 16.83 12.19
N SER A 12 20.69 17.45 11.36
CA SER A 12 19.29 17.76 11.73
C SER A 12 18.31 16.61 11.52
N LEU A 13 18.53 15.77 10.49
CA LEU A 13 17.62 14.66 10.15
C LEU A 13 17.64 13.53 11.20
N ASN A 14 18.81 13.22 11.76
CA ASN A 14 18.92 12.15 12.77
C ASN A 14 18.15 12.47 14.07
N PRO A 15 18.29 13.66 14.70
CA PRO A 15 17.44 14.06 15.83
C PRO A 15 15.95 14.16 15.47
N LEU A 16 15.62 14.62 14.26
CA LEU A 16 14.22 14.64 13.80
C LEU A 16 13.65 13.22 13.77
N LEU A 17 14.42 12.24 13.26
CA LEU A 17 14.01 10.83 13.24
C LEU A 17 13.79 10.29 14.67
N VAL A 18 14.59 10.70 15.66
CA VAL A 18 14.37 10.33 17.08
C VAL A 18 13.02 10.86 17.57
N ILE A 19 12.70 12.12 17.27
CA ILE A 19 11.43 12.74 17.70
C ILE A 19 10.25 12.03 17.03
N VAL A 20 10.34 11.78 15.72
CA VAL A 20 9.30 11.05 14.98
C VAL A 20 9.13 9.65 15.55
N ALA A 21 10.22 8.90 15.74
CA ALA A 21 10.17 7.55 16.32
C ALA A 21 9.56 7.53 17.73
N PHE A 22 9.85 8.54 18.56
CA PHE A 22 9.24 8.68 19.88
C PHE A 22 7.74 8.92 19.81
N CYS A 23 7.30 9.84 18.96
CA CYS A 23 5.88 10.08 18.74
C CYS A 23 5.16 8.84 18.20
N GLU A 24 5.75 8.15 17.22
CA GLU A 24 5.22 6.90 16.67
C GLU A 24 5.13 5.78 17.72
N PHE A 25 6.14 5.66 18.58
CA PHE A 25 6.15 4.67 19.65
C PHE A 25 5.03 4.94 20.66
N CYS A 26 4.88 6.20 21.11
CA CYS A 26 3.82 6.61 22.03
C CYS A 26 2.43 6.41 21.42
N LEU A 27 2.24 6.81 20.16
CA LEU A 27 0.98 6.58 19.44
C LEU A 27 0.73 5.08 19.21
N GLY A 28 1.78 4.30 18.96
CA GLY A 28 1.69 2.84 18.83
C GLY A 28 1.27 2.15 20.12
N ILE A 29 1.72 2.64 21.28
CA ILE A 29 1.23 2.16 22.58
C ILE A 29 -0.24 2.54 22.77
N ASN A 30 -0.63 3.77 22.47
CA ASN A 30 -2.04 4.18 22.56
C ASN A 30 -2.92 3.32 21.63
N HIS A 31 -2.44 3.08 20.42
CA HIS A 31 -3.10 2.23 19.43
C HIS A 31 -3.35 0.81 19.96
N LEU A 32 -2.34 0.22 20.61
CA LEU A 32 -2.43 -1.06 21.30
C LEU A 32 -3.43 -1.04 22.47
N LEU A 33 -3.37 0.01 23.31
CA LEU A 33 -4.23 0.13 24.48
C LEU A 33 -5.71 0.25 24.11
N PHE A 34 -6.03 0.87 22.98
CA PHE A 34 -7.39 1.01 22.47
C PHE A 34 -7.82 -0.12 21.52
N CYS A 35 -6.98 -1.16 21.34
CA CYS A 35 -7.28 -2.33 20.50
C CYS A 35 -7.83 -1.97 19.11
N LEU A 36 -7.21 -1.00 18.44
CA LEU A 36 -7.73 -0.58 17.15
C LEU A 36 -7.63 -1.70 16.09
N PRO A 37 -8.60 -1.79 15.17
CA PRO A 37 -8.88 -2.99 14.41
C PRO A 37 -7.84 -3.37 13.35
N PHE A 38 -6.95 -2.48 12.90
CA PHE A 38 -6.29 -2.67 11.60
C PHE A 38 -4.82 -3.12 11.59
N TYR A 39 -4.28 -3.69 12.67
CA TYR A 39 -2.87 -4.12 12.66
C TYR A 39 -2.68 -5.56 13.15
N PRO A 40 -1.71 -6.29 12.59
CA PRO A 40 -0.98 -7.22 13.43
C PRO A 40 -0.29 -6.36 14.49
N PHE A 41 -0.79 -6.47 15.71
CA PHE A 41 -0.62 -5.62 16.91
C PHE A 41 0.71 -4.89 17.15
N LEU A 42 1.81 -5.22 16.47
CA LEU A 42 3.14 -4.71 16.79
C LEU A 42 3.77 -3.86 15.68
N ILE A 43 3.16 -3.65 14.51
CA ILE A 43 3.80 -2.88 13.41
C ILE A 43 4.24 -1.47 13.85
N PRO A 44 3.38 -0.63 14.47
CA PRO A 44 3.79 0.72 14.88
C PRO A 44 4.97 0.69 15.85
N VAL A 45 4.93 -0.24 16.81
CA VAL A 45 5.98 -0.42 17.83
C VAL A 45 7.28 -0.93 17.20
N ILE A 46 7.20 -1.91 16.29
CA ILE A 46 8.36 -2.47 15.58
C ILE A 46 8.98 -1.40 14.69
N ALA A 47 8.17 -0.68 13.89
CA ALA A 47 8.64 0.38 13.02
C ALA A 47 9.35 1.50 13.81
N ALA A 48 8.74 1.97 14.90
CA ALA A 48 9.33 2.97 15.78
C ALA A 48 10.62 2.46 16.45
N THR A 49 10.67 1.20 16.89
CA THR A 49 11.88 0.61 17.48
C THR A 49 13.02 0.54 16.47
N PHE A 50 12.74 0.14 15.23
CA PHE A 50 13.72 0.15 14.15
C PHE A 50 14.17 1.58 13.80
N ALA A 51 13.26 2.55 13.82
CA ALA A 51 13.59 3.96 13.63
C ALA A 51 14.52 4.48 14.74
N PHE A 52 14.28 4.13 16.01
CA PHE A 52 15.16 4.45 17.12
C PHE A 52 16.56 3.84 16.96
N ILE A 53 16.65 2.54 16.67
CA ILE A 53 17.94 1.86 16.46
C ILE A 53 18.71 2.57 15.35
N THR A 54 18.03 2.88 14.25
CA THR A 54 18.61 3.57 13.09
C THR A 54 19.10 4.98 13.45
N ALA A 55 18.28 5.76 14.18
CA ALA A 55 18.60 7.12 14.56
C ALA A 55 19.77 7.18 15.57
N PHE A 56 19.76 6.33 16.61
CA PHE A 56 20.84 6.26 17.58
C PHE A 56 22.14 5.79 16.96
N HIS A 57 22.10 4.74 16.12
CA HIS A 57 23.28 4.27 15.42
C HIS A 57 23.91 5.39 14.56
N GLY A 58 23.08 6.17 13.85
CA GLY A 58 23.53 7.32 13.06
C GLY A 58 23.96 8.55 13.87
N LEU A 59 23.52 8.71 15.13
CA LEU A 59 23.95 9.81 16.03
C LEU A 59 25.30 9.52 16.70
N PHE A 60 25.53 8.27 17.09
CA PHE A 60 26.76 7.88 17.79
C PHE A 60 27.94 7.66 16.82
N LEU A 61 27.67 7.42 15.54
CA LEU A 61 28.71 7.30 14.53
C LEU A 61 29.04 8.65 13.89
N ARG A 62 30.32 9.03 13.97
CA ARG A 62 30.85 10.26 13.36
C ARG A 62 30.85 10.21 11.82
N PHE A 63 30.93 9.00 11.24
CA PHE A 63 30.93 8.75 9.80
C PHE A 63 29.95 7.63 9.46
N PRO A 64 29.20 7.74 8.36
CA PRO A 64 28.24 6.73 7.98
C PRO A 64 28.97 5.50 7.48
N ASN A 65 28.45 4.35 7.86
CA ASN A 65 28.94 3.05 7.44
C ASN A 65 27.91 2.37 6.54
N ARG A 66 28.30 1.28 5.87
CA ARG A 66 27.42 0.43 5.05
C ARG A 66 26.19 -0.05 5.83
N MET A 67 26.35 -0.28 7.13
CA MET A 67 25.26 -0.66 8.02
C MET A 67 24.20 0.43 8.16
N ASP A 68 24.57 1.72 8.16
CA ASP A 68 23.61 2.83 8.24
C ASP A 68 22.71 2.84 7.01
N PHE A 69 23.29 2.64 5.81
CA PHE A 69 22.52 2.56 4.57
C PHE A 69 21.46 1.45 4.63
N VAL A 70 21.86 0.24 5.07
CA VAL A 70 20.93 -0.90 5.20
C VAL A 70 19.85 -0.61 6.23
N LEU A 71 20.22 -0.06 7.40
CA LEU A 71 19.26 0.29 8.44
C LEU A 71 18.25 1.34 7.97
N HIS A 72 18.70 2.40 7.29
CA HIS A 72 17.79 3.39 6.71
C HIS A 72 16.85 2.78 5.65
N CYS A 73 17.33 1.87 4.80
CA CYS A 73 16.48 1.18 3.84
C CYS A 73 15.43 0.26 4.50
N CYS A 74 15.83 -0.52 5.50
CA CYS A 74 14.91 -1.38 6.27
C CYS A 74 13.88 -0.54 7.03
N SER A 75 14.32 0.56 7.67
CA SER A 75 13.47 1.49 8.41
C SER A 75 12.47 2.19 7.48
N ALA A 76 12.91 2.64 6.30
CA ALA A 76 12.03 3.22 5.28
C ALA A 76 10.96 2.21 4.79
N ALA A 77 11.33 0.94 4.61
CA ALA A 77 10.38 -0.10 4.22
C ALA A 77 9.32 -0.36 5.30
N LEU A 78 9.72 -0.42 6.57
CA LEU A 78 8.79 -0.56 7.69
C LEU A 78 7.87 0.67 7.83
N GLY A 79 8.43 1.87 7.71
CA GLY A 79 7.63 3.11 7.70
C GLY A 79 6.61 3.12 6.56
N LEU A 80 6.95 2.60 5.38
CA LEU A 80 6.03 2.55 4.24
C LEU A 80 4.88 1.59 4.49
N ILE A 81 5.17 0.44 5.10
CA ILE A 81 4.13 -0.51 5.53
C ILE A 81 3.21 0.16 6.55
N LEU A 82 3.77 0.85 7.55
CA LEU A 82 3.02 1.57 8.57
C LEU A 82 2.13 2.68 7.97
N LEU A 83 2.65 3.42 6.99
CA LEU A 83 1.92 4.46 6.28
C LEU A 83 0.71 3.89 5.55
N MET A 84 0.89 2.80 4.79
CA MET A 84 -0.21 2.17 4.07
C MET A 84 -1.29 1.66 5.03
N SER A 85 -0.91 1.01 6.13
CA SER A 85 -1.87 0.53 7.13
C SER A 85 -2.63 1.66 7.84
N SER A 86 -1.95 2.73 8.24
CA SER A 86 -2.57 3.85 8.96
C SER A 86 -3.48 4.71 8.07
N ILE A 87 -3.12 4.88 6.80
CA ILE A 87 -4.02 5.49 5.82
C ILE A 87 -5.30 4.65 5.67
N THR A 88 -5.16 3.33 5.50
CA THR A 88 -6.31 2.43 5.38
C THR A 88 -7.22 2.51 6.61
N GLU A 89 -6.64 2.49 7.81
CA GLU A 89 -7.39 2.65 9.05
C GLU A 89 -8.09 4.01 9.15
N THR A 90 -7.42 5.10 8.78
CA THR A 90 -8.00 6.45 8.84
C THR A 90 -9.23 6.55 7.94
N PHE A 91 -9.20 5.94 6.76
CA PHE A 91 -10.35 5.92 5.86
C PHE A 91 -11.45 4.94 6.31
N CYS A 92 -11.09 3.77 6.84
CA CYS A 92 -12.05 2.75 7.22
C CYS A 92 -12.67 2.91 8.61
N GLY A 93 -11.98 3.59 9.53
CA GLY A 93 -12.50 3.90 10.86
C GLY A 93 -13.65 4.92 10.83
N VAL A 94 -13.70 5.79 9.82
CA VAL A 94 -14.73 6.83 9.67
C VAL A 94 -16.08 6.24 9.24
N ASP A 95 -16.10 5.22 8.38
CA ASP A 95 -17.35 4.58 7.93
C ASP A 95 -18.06 3.79 9.05
N GLY A 96 -17.33 3.34 10.07
CA GLY A 96 -17.91 2.73 11.27
C GLY A 96 -18.71 3.73 12.11
N MET A 97 -18.20 4.97 12.25
CA MET A 97 -18.85 6.02 13.04
C MET A 97 -20.21 6.45 12.46
N LEU A 98 -20.34 6.53 11.13
CA LEU A 98 -21.58 6.93 10.48
C LEU A 98 -22.71 5.89 10.62
N ASN A 99 -22.38 4.61 10.78
CA ASN A 99 -23.39 3.55 10.95
C ASN A 99 -23.82 3.35 12.41
N GLU A 100 -23.01 3.74 13.40
CA GLU A 100 -23.39 3.69 14.82
C GLU A 100 -24.37 4.81 15.19
N GLU A 101 -24.19 6.03 14.66
CA GLU A 101 -25.13 7.16 14.87
C GLU A 101 -26.54 6.89 14.33
N GLU A 102 -26.67 6.09 13.26
CA GLU A 102 -27.97 5.72 12.67
C GLU A 102 -28.70 4.59 13.46
N ASN A 103 -27.96 3.80 14.25
CA ASN A 103 -28.54 2.72 15.07
C ASN A 103 -29.00 3.21 16.45
N ASP A 104 -28.28 4.14 17.08
CA ASP A 104 -28.68 4.70 18.38
C ASP A 104 -29.90 5.63 18.29
N SER A 105 -30.18 6.18 17.11
CA SER A 105 -31.36 7.01 16.85
C SER A 105 -32.65 6.22 16.62
N ASN A 106 -32.59 4.89 16.48
CA ASN A 106 -33.75 4.01 16.25
C ASN A 106 -34.13 3.13 17.45
N GLY A 107 -33.54 3.35 18.63
CA GLY A 107 -33.74 2.54 19.84
C GLY A 107 -35.05 2.75 20.61
N HIS A 108 -36.10 3.32 20.03
CA HIS A 108 -37.37 3.53 20.74
C HIS A 108 -38.62 3.52 19.84
N VAL A 109 -39.04 2.35 19.33
CA VAL A 109 -40.47 2.10 19.08
C VAL A 109 -40.83 0.65 19.43
N THR A 110 -41.65 0.53 20.46
CA THR A 110 -42.35 -0.68 20.90
C THR A 110 -43.48 -1.08 19.94
N SER A 111 -43.73 -2.40 19.87
CA SER A 111 -45.03 -3.05 19.64
C SER A 111 -45.54 -3.27 18.21
N SER A 112 -45.58 -4.56 17.86
CA SER A 112 -46.74 -5.30 17.31
C SER A 112 -47.26 -5.00 15.90
N GLY A 113 -47.27 -6.04 15.07
CA GLY A 113 -48.35 -6.31 14.11
C GLY A 113 -48.26 -5.65 12.74
N MET A 114 -47.80 -6.44 11.76
CA MET A 114 -48.37 -6.55 10.40
C MET A 114 -48.67 -5.24 9.65
N HIS A 115 -47.73 -4.80 8.79
CA HIS A 115 -48.06 -4.14 7.51
C HIS A 115 -46.94 -4.34 6.48
N LEU A 116 -47.04 -5.48 5.78
CA LEU A 116 -46.16 -6.02 4.73
C LEU A 116 -46.12 -5.19 3.43
N PHE A 117 -46.33 -3.86 3.48
CA PHE A 117 -46.48 -3.03 2.28
C PHE A 117 -45.63 -1.75 2.26
N ASN A 118 -44.99 -1.37 3.38
CA ASN A 118 -44.12 -0.19 3.43
C ASN A 118 -42.62 -0.50 3.34
N ASP A 119 -42.20 -1.76 3.62
CA ASP A 119 -40.80 -2.17 3.46
C ASP A 119 -40.36 -2.18 1.99
N PHE A 120 -41.28 -2.35 1.03
CA PHE A 120 -40.92 -2.32 -0.39
C PHE A 120 -40.59 -0.90 -0.88
N TYR A 121 -41.22 0.14 -0.34
CA TYR A 121 -40.95 1.53 -0.74
C TYR A 121 -39.69 2.12 -0.10
N LEU A 122 -39.33 1.67 1.11
CA LEU A 122 -38.03 2.00 1.73
C LEU A 122 -36.87 1.17 1.13
N PHE A 123 -37.15 -0.04 0.64
CA PHE A 123 -36.18 -0.87 -0.08
C PHE A 123 -35.93 -0.37 -1.51
N VAL A 124 -36.94 0.22 -2.17
CA VAL A 124 -36.82 0.81 -3.52
C VAL A 124 -36.06 2.14 -3.52
N TYR A 125 -36.05 2.90 -2.41
CA TYR A 125 -35.26 4.15 -2.30
C TYR A 125 -33.79 3.92 -1.89
N ARG A 126 -33.41 2.72 -1.41
CA ARG A 126 -32.01 2.31 -1.14
C ARG A 126 -31.34 1.70 -2.38
N SER A 127 -31.71 2.18 -3.57
CA SER A 127 -30.95 1.98 -4.80
C SER A 127 -29.72 2.91 -4.82
N ASN A 128 -28.86 2.81 -3.80
CA ASN A 128 -27.54 3.44 -3.80
C ASN A 128 -26.51 2.37 -3.45
N ARG A 129 -25.80 1.94 -4.49
CA ARG A 129 -24.77 0.91 -4.51
C ARG A 129 -23.78 1.08 -3.35
N ILE A 130 -23.49 0.00 -2.62
CA ILE A 130 -22.37 -0.08 -1.67
C ILE A 130 -21.12 0.49 -2.34
N SER A 131 -20.46 1.45 -1.71
CA SER A 131 -19.25 2.06 -2.28
C SER A 131 -18.08 1.07 -2.25
N MET A 132 -17.14 1.20 -3.20
CA MET A 132 -15.93 0.38 -3.23
C MET A 132 -15.12 0.49 -1.92
N LEU A 133 -15.08 1.70 -1.35
CA LEU A 133 -14.39 1.98 -0.09
C LEU A 133 -15.08 1.25 1.08
N GLN A 134 -16.40 1.36 1.18
CA GLN A 134 -17.18 0.73 2.24
C GLN A 134 -17.03 -0.80 2.22
N ALA A 135 -17.02 -1.42 1.03
CA ALA A 135 -16.80 -2.86 0.89
C ALA A 135 -15.38 -3.29 1.28
N LEU A 136 -14.36 -2.49 0.93
CA LEU A 136 -12.98 -2.73 1.33
C LEU A 136 -12.81 -2.61 2.86
N CYS A 137 -13.44 -1.60 3.46
CA CYS A 137 -13.41 -1.39 4.90
C CYS A 137 -14.16 -2.49 5.66
N TYR A 138 -15.34 -2.88 5.19
CA TYR A 138 -16.07 -4.04 5.71
C TYR A 138 -15.20 -5.31 5.66
N GLY A 139 -14.53 -5.53 4.54
CA GLY A 139 -13.75 -6.74 4.37
C GLY A 139 -12.50 -6.79 5.22
N LEU A 140 -11.82 -5.67 5.39
CA LEU A 140 -10.70 -5.59 6.33
C LEU A 140 -11.21 -5.79 7.77
N ALA A 141 -12.28 -5.10 8.17
CA ALA A 141 -12.83 -5.17 9.52
C ALA A 141 -13.28 -6.60 9.87
N TYR A 142 -13.92 -7.30 8.94
CA TYR A 142 -14.30 -8.70 9.12
C TYR A 142 -13.08 -9.58 9.41
N ARG A 143 -11.99 -9.44 8.62
CA ARG A 143 -10.78 -10.24 8.78
C ARG A 143 -10.01 -9.93 10.06
N THR A 144 -10.15 -8.72 10.60
CA THR A 144 -9.47 -8.32 11.84
C THR A 144 -10.34 -8.42 13.10
N SER A 145 -11.65 -8.60 12.95
CA SER A 145 -12.63 -8.65 14.05
C SER A 145 -12.27 -9.65 15.17
N SER A 146 -11.81 -10.86 14.82
CA SER A 146 -11.42 -11.87 15.81
C SER A 146 -10.22 -11.44 16.66
N TYR A 147 -9.26 -10.73 16.05
CA TYR A 147 -8.08 -10.21 16.72
C TYR A 147 -8.46 -9.04 17.63
N GLN A 148 -9.29 -8.13 17.13
CA GLN A 148 -9.81 -7.00 17.89
C GLN A 148 -10.58 -7.48 19.12
N LYS A 149 -11.48 -8.46 18.97
CA LYS A 149 -12.23 -9.04 20.08
C LYS A 149 -11.32 -9.66 21.14
N SER A 150 -10.31 -10.41 20.70
CA SER A 150 -9.33 -11.03 21.62
C SER A 150 -8.53 -9.98 22.41
N CYS A 151 -8.18 -8.85 21.78
CA CYS A 151 -7.52 -7.74 22.48
C CYS A 151 -8.45 -7.04 23.46
N ASN A 152 -9.68 -6.75 23.05
CA ASN A 152 -10.68 -6.15 23.93
C ASN A 152 -10.95 -7.03 25.16
N ASP A 153 -11.02 -8.35 24.97
CA ASP A 153 -11.19 -9.30 26.08
C ASP A 153 -9.97 -9.29 27.04
N LEU A 154 -8.75 -9.14 26.50
CA LEU A 154 -7.51 -9.05 27.30
C LEU A 154 -7.39 -7.72 28.07
N LEU A 155 -7.73 -6.60 27.43
CA LEU A 155 -7.60 -5.24 27.99
C LEU A 155 -8.87 -4.74 28.68
N LYS A 156 -9.93 -5.55 28.73
CA LYS A 156 -11.18 -5.27 29.45
C LYS A 156 -10.99 -4.66 30.85
N PRO A 157 -10.16 -5.20 31.76
CA PRO A 157 -9.99 -4.59 33.10
C PRO A 157 -9.37 -3.19 33.05
N PHE A 158 -8.52 -2.92 32.06
CA PHE A 158 -7.95 -1.60 31.84
C PHE A 158 -9.02 -0.63 31.30
N HIS A 159 -9.80 -1.06 30.30
CA HIS A 159 -10.91 -0.27 29.75
C HIS A 159 -11.96 0.07 30.82
N ASP A 160 -12.37 -0.91 31.63
CA ASP A 160 -13.34 -0.71 32.72
C ASP A 160 -12.82 0.31 33.75
N SER A 161 -11.54 0.25 34.12
CA SER A 161 -10.93 1.24 35.03
C SER A 161 -10.83 2.63 34.41
N LEU A 162 -10.64 2.72 33.10
CA LEU A 162 -10.48 3.96 32.37
C LEU A 162 -11.85 4.66 32.20
N LEU A 163 -12.89 3.88 31.89
CA LEU A 163 -14.28 4.32 31.86
C LEU A 163 -14.73 4.85 33.23
N PHE A 164 -14.45 4.11 34.31
CA PHE A 164 -14.84 4.51 35.66
C PHE A 164 -14.19 5.82 36.13
N LYS A 165 -12.97 6.14 35.64
CA LYS A 165 -12.20 7.31 36.09
C LYS A 165 -12.32 8.54 35.20
N LEU A 166 -12.55 8.36 33.90
CA LEU A 166 -12.41 9.44 32.91
C LEU A 166 -13.67 9.66 32.05
N ASP A 167 -14.72 8.83 32.19
CA ASP A 167 -15.98 8.93 31.44
C ASP A 167 -15.78 9.05 29.91
N ILE A 168 -14.80 8.32 29.38
CA ILE A 168 -14.27 8.45 28.00
C ILE A 168 -15.17 7.82 26.91
N THR A 169 -16.29 7.19 27.27
CA THR A 169 -17.21 6.53 26.31
C THR A 169 -17.61 7.41 25.13
N TYR A 170 -17.79 8.73 25.35
CA TYR A 170 -18.22 9.67 24.31
C TYR A 170 -17.13 10.06 23.29
N HIS A 171 -15.86 9.70 23.52
CA HIS A 171 -14.73 10.19 22.70
C HIS A 171 -13.83 9.11 22.10
N THR A 172 -14.10 7.83 22.33
CA THR A 172 -13.26 6.72 21.82
C THR A 172 -13.12 6.73 20.31
N SER A 173 -14.20 6.98 19.58
CA SER A 173 -14.19 7.06 18.10
C SER A 173 -13.32 8.22 17.59
N SER A 174 -13.44 9.40 18.20
CA SER A 174 -12.63 10.59 17.90
C SER A 174 -11.15 10.37 18.23
N ILE A 175 -10.85 9.73 19.36
CA ILE A 175 -9.48 9.37 19.77
C ILE A 175 -8.86 8.38 18.77
N ASN A 176 -9.63 7.39 18.32
CA ASN A 176 -9.18 6.40 17.34
C ASN A 176 -8.85 7.05 15.99
N PHE A 177 -9.73 7.93 15.52
CA PHE A 177 -9.49 8.69 14.29
C PHE A 177 -8.25 9.58 14.40
N MET A 178 -8.15 10.37 15.48
CA MET A 178 -7.00 11.24 15.73
C MET A 178 -5.70 10.45 15.80
N THR A 179 -5.69 9.31 16.50
CA THR A 179 -4.51 8.45 16.64
C THR A 179 -4.07 7.92 15.26
N SER A 180 -5.02 7.42 14.46
CA SER A 180 -4.74 6.88 13.12
C SER A 180 -4.23 7.96 12.17
N PHE A 181 -4.86 9.13 12.20
CA PHE A 181 -4.47 10.28 11.38
C PHE A 181 -3.06 10.77 11.74
N LEU A 182 -2.76 10.96 13.03
CA LEU A 182 -1.43 11.35 13.49
C LEU A 182 -0.39 10.30 13.14
N LEU A 183 -0.70 9.02 13.32
CA LEU A 183 0.19 7.91 12.96
C LEU A 183 0.49 7.91 11.47
N SER A 184 -0.48 8.23 10.61
CA SER A 184 -0.25 8.37 9.16
C SER A 184 0.70 9.52 8.82
N GLY A 185 0.56 10.67 9.51
CA GLY A 185 1.45 11.82 9.35
C GLY A 185 2.88 11.53 9.81
N PHE A 186 3.04 10.86 10.96
CA PHE A 186 4.35 10.46 11.45
C PHE A 186 4.99 9.39 10.57
N ALA A 187 4.24 8.38 10.12
CA ALA A 187 4.74 7.35 9.21
C ALA A 187 5.23 7.96 7.87
N LEU A 188 4.53 9.00 7.38
CA LEU A 188 4.99 9.76 6.21
C LEU A 188 6.30 10.52 6.50
N ALA A 189 6.42 11.15 7.67
CA ALA A 189 7.66 11.79 8.08
C ALA A 189 8.81 10.79 8.27
N HIS A 190 8.56 9.63 8.88
CA HIS A 190 9.50 8.53 9.09
C HIS A 190 10.03 7.99 7.76
N THR A 191 9.13 7.69 6.81
CA THR A 191 9.52 7.23 5.48
C THR A 191 10.34 8.29 4.73
N ALA A 192 9.88 9.53 4.69
CA ALA A 192 10.57 10.60 3.98
C ALA A 192 11.97 10.87 4.57
N THR A 193 12.09 10.91 5.90
CA THR A 193 13.37 11.12 6.58
C THR A 193 14.33 9.96 6.37
N CYS A 194 13.86 8.70 6.45
CA CYS A 194 14.71 7.53 6.20
C CYS A 194 15.14 7.42 4.74
N ILE A 195 14.29 7.76 3.77
CA ILE A 195 14.67 7.80 2.35
C ILE A 195 15.75 8.86 2.11
N ALA A 196 15.58 10.06 2.69
CA ALA A 196 16.59 11.12 2.60
C ALA A 196 17.93 10.67 3.22
N LEU A 197 17.90 10.10 4.43
CA LEU A 197 19.09 9.58 5.11
C LEU A 197 19.76 8.43 4.36
N ALA A 198 18.99 7.51 3.76
CA ALA A 198 19.51 6.45 2.91
C ALA A 198 20.24 7.02 1.69
N TYR A 199 19.67 8.05 1.05
CA TYR A 199 20.30 8.73 -0.09
C TYR A 199 21.62 9.40 0.31
N TYR A 200 21.65 10.15 1.42
CA TYR A 200 22.89 10.77 1.90
C TYR A 200 23.95 9.73 2.30
N SER A 201 23.54 8.67 3.01
CA SER A 201 24.43 7.58 3.40
C SER A 201 25.01 6.86 2.18
N ALA A 202 24.23 6.70 1.11
CA ALA A 202 24.72 6.14 -0.14
C ALA A 202 25.77 7.03 -0.80
N GLU A 203 25.52 8.33 -0.89
CA GLU A 203 26.46 9.28 -1.49
C GLU A 203 27.80 9.32 -0.74
N GLU A 204 27.78 9.34 0.58
CA GLU A 204 28.98 9.44 1.43
C GLU A 204 29.81 8.14 1.45
N ASN A 205 29.15 6.99 1.40
CA ASN A 205 29.82 5.69 1.25
C ASN A 205 30.32 5.42 -0.19
N GLY A 206 30.08 6.34 -1.13
CA GLY A 206 30.44 6.17 -2.54
C GLY A 206 29.57 5.14 -3.28
N TYR A 207 28.41 4.78 -2.73
CA TYR A 207 27.43 3.96 -3.43
C TYR A 207 26.77 4.79 -4.53
N LEU A 208 27.18 4.55 -5.78
CA LEU A 208 26.52 5.12 -6.94
C LEU A 208 25.16 4.45 -7.14
N ILE A 209 24.10 4.99 -6.54
CA ILE A 209 22.72 4.56 -6.81
C ILE A 209 22.39 4.91 -8.27
N ARG A 210 22.49 3.91 -9.14
CA ARG A 210 22.15 4.02 -10.57
C ARG A 210 20.72 3.55 -10.84
N SER A 211 20.23 3.86 -12.04
CA SER A 211 18.90 3.48 -12.54
C SER A 211 18.57 1.99 -12.36
N TYR A 212 19.53 1.09 -12.55
CA TYR A 212 19.31 -0.35 -12.45
C TYR A 212 19.02 -0.83 -11.02
N HIS A 213 19.51 -0.15 -9.98
CA HIS A 213 19.12 -0.46 -8.61
C HIS A 213 17.65 -0.13 -8.36
N GLY A 214 17.18 1.02 -8.89
CA GLY A 214 15.76 1.38 -8.85
C GLY A 214 14.88 0.39 -9.62
N GLN A 215 15.34 -0.06 -10.80
CA GLN A 215 14.65 -1.11 -11.57
C GLN A 215 14.52 -2.42 -10.79
N LEU A 216 15.58 -2.84 -10.09
CA LEU A 216 15.57 -4.05 -9.28
C LEU A 216 14.57 -3.94 -8.13
N VAL A 217 14.57 -2.82 -7.40
CA VAL A 217 13.63 -2.58 -6.29
C VAL A 217 12.19 -2.66 -6.79
N ILE A 218 11.86 -1.98 -7.90
CA ILE A 218 10.50 -2.04 -8.45
C ILE A 218 10.17 -3.45 -8.94
N GLY A 219 11.11 -4.15 -9.58
CA GLY A 219 10.92 -5.54 -10.01
C GLY A 219 10.56 -6.46 -8.85
N ILE A 220 11.22 -6.33 -7.70
CA ILE A 220 10.90 -7.08 -6.48
C ILE A 220 9.51 -6.70 -5.94
N MET A 221 9.21 -5.39 -5.85
CA MET A 221 7.92 -4.88 -5.36
C MET A 221 6.74 -5.28 -6.25
N MET A 222 6.98 -5.60 -7.54
CA MET A 222 5.95 -6.07 -8.45
C MET A 222 5.53 -7.52 -8.20
N ILE A 223 6.34 -8.36 -7.56
CA ILE A 223 6.03 -9.78 -7.30
C ILE A 223 4.72 -9.95 -6.51
N PRO A 224 4.52 -9.32 -5.32
CA PRO A 224 3.28 -9.47 -4.57
C PRO A 224 2.07 -8.94 -5.36
N VAL A 225 2.24 -7.84 -6.10
CA VAL A 225 1.17 -7.23 -6.90
C VAL A 225 0.77 -8.14 -8.06
N ALA A 226 1.73 -8.81 -8.69
CA ALA A 226 1.47 -9.75 -9.77
C ALA A 226 0.69 -10.98 -9.28
N LEU A 227 0.97 -11.45 -8.06
CA LEU A 227 0.18 -12.51 -7.42
C LEU A 227 -1.25 -12.04 -7.14
N LEU A 228 -1.41 -10.84 -6.57
CA LEU A 228 -2.73 -10.25 -6.32
C LEU A 228 -3.52 -10.05 -7.61
N HIS A 229 -2.87 -9.58 -8.69
CA HIS A 229 -3.48 -9.41 -10.01
C HIS A 229 -4.11 -10.70 -10.54
N ARG A 230 -3.48 -11.85 -10.27
CA ARG A 230 -4.01 -13.17 -10.60
C ARG A 230 -5.13 -13.58 -9.66
N PHE A 231 -4.94 -13.44 -8.35
CA PHE A 231 -5.91 -13.88 -7.36
C PHE A 231 -7.24 -13.13 -7.43
N TYR A 232 -7.22 -11.87 -7.88
CA TYR A 232 -8.40 -11.03 -8.01
C TYR A 232 -8.90 -10.92 -9.47
N CYS A 233 -8.47 -11.80 -10.37
CA CYS A 233 -8.98 -11.88 -11.74
C CYS A 233 -8.94 -10.53 -12.51
N CYS A 234 -7.87 -9.76 -12.33
CA CYS A 234 -7.69 -8.49 -13.03
C CYS A 234 -7.61 -8.69 -14.56
N THR A 235 -7.85 -7.64 -15.33
CA THR A 235 -7.84 -7.73 -16.79
C THR A 235 -6.51 -8.27 -17.32
N TYR A 236 -6.56 -9.27 -18.21
CA TYR A 236 -5.40 -9.99 -18.74
C TYR A 236 -4.58 -10.80 -17.72
N PHE A 237 -5.19 -11.22 -16.60
CA PHE A 237 -4.50 -12.02 -15.58
C PHE A 237 -3.86 -13.31 -16.11
N TYR A 238 -4.43 -13.91 -17.16
CA TYR A 238 -3.94 -15.14 -17.80
C TYR A 238 -2.61 -14.97 -18.54
N LEU A 239 -2.26 -13.74 -18.96
CA LEU A 239 -0.99 -13.44 -19.63
C LEU A 239 0.16 -13.18 -18.66
N TRP A 240 -0.13 -13.08 -17.35
CA TRP A 240 0.88 -12.75 -16.33
C TRP A 240 1.75 -11.53 -16.67
N PRO A 241 1.17 -10.41 -17.15
CA PRO A 241 1.95 -9.31 -17.71
C PRO A 241 2.93 -8.71 -16.67
N ALA A 242 2.50 -8.59 -15.42
CA ALA A 242 3.34 -8.09 -14.33
C ALA A 242 4.53 -9.02 -14.01
N VAL A 243 4.35 -10.34 -14.07
CA VAL A 243 5.47 -11.28 -13.84
C VAL A 243 6.44 -11.29 -15.01
N ILE A 244 5.95 -11.23 -16.25
CA ILE A 244 6.82 -11.13 -17.44
C ILE A 244 7.70 -9.89 -17.34
N VAL A 245 7.11 -8.73 -17.02
CA VAL A 245 7.85 -7.49 -16.83
C VAL A 245 8.81 -7.58 -15.64
N GLY A 246 8.38 -8.13 -14.51
CA GLY A 246 9.23 -8.31 -13.32
C GLY A 246 10.44 -9.23 -13.57
N LEU A 247 10.26 -10.34 -14.29
CA LEU A 247 11.37 -11.21 -14.66
C LEU A 247 12.31 -10.52 -15.64
N TYR A 248 11.76 -9.75 -16.59
CA TYR A 248 12.58 -9.00 -17.52
C TYR A 248 13.40 -7.89 -16.84
N THR A 249 12.85 -7.19 -15.85
CA THR A 249 13.63 -6.16 -15.12
C THR A 249 14.79 -6.79 -14.35
N VAL A 250 14.61 -7.99 -13.78
CA VAL A 250 15.71 -8.76 -13.18
C VAL A 250 16.76 -9.11 -14.25
N PHE A 251 16.34 -9.58 -15.42
CA PHE A 251 17.24 -9.85 -16.55
C PHE A 251 18.00 -8.60 -17.02
N GLN A 252 17.34 -7.45 -17.12
CA GLN A 252 17.99 -6.16 -17.42
C GLN A 252 19.04 -5.80 -16.38
N CYS A 253 18.75 -6.01 -15.09
CA CYS A 253 19.69 -5.74 -14.01
C CYS A 253 20.93 -6.63 -14.13
N ILE A 254 20.74 -7.93 -14.38
CA ILE A 254 21.84 -8.89 -14.57
C ILE A 254 22.72 -8.51 -15.76
N ILE A 255 22.12 -8.16 -16.91
CA ILE A 255 22.87 -7.74 -18.10
C ILE A 255 23.65 -6.45 -17.83
N THR A 256 22.99 -5.48 -17.22
CA THR A 256 23.56 -4.15 -16.93
C THR A 256 24.74 -4.28 -15.97
N TRP A 257 24.62 -5.14 -14.96
CA TRP A 257 25.72 -5.52 -14.08
C TRP A 257 26.85 -6.20 -14.86
N LYS A 258 26.55 -7.27 -15.60
CA LYS A 258 27.54 -8.11 -16.28
C LYS A 258 28.39 -7.31 -17.28
N HIS A 259 27.78 -6.39 -18.03
CA HIS A 259 28.47 -5.60 -19.04
C HIS A 259 29.00 -4.26 -18.52
N GLN A 260 29.13 -4.11 -17.18
CA GLN A 260 29.64 -2.90 -16.54
C GLN A 260 29.01 -1.62 -17.13
N TYR A 261 27.69 -1.65 -17.32
CA TYR A 261 26.89 -0.49 -17.76
C TYR A 261 27.19 0.03 -19.17
N ARG A 262 28.02 -0.67 -19.96
CA ARG A 262 28.47 -0.22 -21.27
C ARG A 262 28.06 -1.19 -22.38
N GLY A 263 27.86 -0.64 -23.56
CA GLY A 263 27.66 -1.40 -24.79
C GLY A 263 26.25 -1.32 -25.38
N LYS A 264 26.19 -1.60 -26.68
CA LYS A 264 24.95 -1.55 -27.49
C LYS A 264 23.87 -2.49 -26.95
N PHE A 265 24.28 -3.61 -26.36
CA PHE A 265 23.37 -4.63 -25.82
C PHE A 265 22.61 -4.16 -24.56
N VAL A 266 23.27 -3.45 -23.65
CA VAL A 266 22.62 -2.84 -22.46
C VAL A 266 21.61 -1.78 -22.89
N ARG A 267 21.95 -0.97 -23.90
CA ARG A 267 21.03 0.03 -24.46
C ARG A 267 19.82 -0.62 -25.11
N LEU A 268 20.02 -1.67 -25.91
CA LEU A 268 18.94 -2.43 -26.52
C LEU A 268 18.00 -3.05 -25.47
N ALA A 269 18.57 -3.66 -24.43
CA ALA A 269 17.81 -4.25 -23.33
C ALA A 269 16.97 -3.20 -22.59
N ASN A 270 17.51 -1.99 -22.36
CA ASN A 270 16.79 -0.88 -21.74
C ASN A 270 15.69 -0.30 -22.65
N ILE A 271 15.90 -0.19 -23.96
CA ILE A 271 14.86 0.22 -24.92
C ILE A 271 13.71 -0.79 -24.90
N PHE A 272 14.00 -2.08 -24.99
CA PHE A 272 12.96 -3.12 -24.97
C PHE A 272 12.21 -3.15 -23.63
N GLY A 273 12.90 -2.93 -22.51
CA GLY A 273 12.22 -2.82 -21.21
C GLY A 273 11.38 -1.57 -21.06
N SER A 274 11.77 -0.44 -21.65
CA SER A 274 10.89 0.74 -21.70
C SER A 274 9.61 0.43 -22.50
N GLY A 275 9.72 -0.29 -23.62
CA GLY A 275 8.58 -0.78 -24.39
C GLY A 275 7.65 -1.69 -23.58
N MET A 276 8.20 -2.67 -22.86
CA MET A 276 7.39 -3.56 -22.02
C MET A 276 6.79 -2.88 -20.80
N ALA A 277 7.51 -1.96 -20.16
CA ALA A 277 6.97 -1.14 -19.09
C ALA A 277 5.77 -0.32 -19.61
N MET A 278 5.89 0.28 -20.80
CA MET A 278 4.80 1.06 -21.37
C MET A 278 3.60 0.19 -21.78
N ALA A 279 3.85 -1.02 -22.30
CA ALA A 279 2.81 -2.01 -22.57
C ALA A 279 2.06 -2.42 -21.29
N LEU A 280 2.77 -2.61 -20.17
CA LEU A 280 2.16 -2.90 -18.88
C LEU A 280 1.33 -1.72 -18.36
N ALA A 281 1.81 -0.49 -18.47
CA ALA A 281 1.04 0.70 -18.10
C ALA A 281 -0.23 0.84 -18.93
N ALA A 282 -0.17 0.54 -20.24
CA ALA A 282 -1.34 0.51 -21.11
C ALA A 282 -2.33 -0.60 -20.71
N ALA A 283 -1.84 -1.82 -20.45
CA ALA A 283 -2.67 -2.94 -20.00
C ALA A 283 -3.34 -2.65 -18.65
N ALA A 284 -2.61 -2.09 -17.69
CA ALA A 284 -3.13 -1.70 -16.39
C ALA A 284 -4.16 -0.56 -16.49
N SER A 285 -3.93 0.42 -17.35
CA SER A 285 -4.89 1.51 -17.61
C SER A 285 -6.17 0.99 -18.24
N PHE A 286 -6.06 0.07 -19.20
CA PHE A 286 -7.21 -0.62 -19.77
C PHE A 286 -7.94 -1.48 -18.72
N GLY A 287 -7.21 -2.13 -17.81
CA GLY A 287 -7.79 -2.87 -16.69
C GLY A 287 -8.57 -1.99 -15.71
N MET A 288 -8.05 -0.80 -15.37
CA MET A 288 -8.81 0.19 -14.59
C MET A 288 -10.09 0.60 -15.30
N PHE A 289 -9.99 0.90 -16.59
CA PHE A 289 -11.14 1.27 -17.40
C PHE A 289 -12.20 0.16 -17.45
N CYS A 290 -11.81 -1.10 -17.64
CA CYS A 290 -12.70 -2.26 -17.61
C CYS A 290 -13.39 -2.44 -16.25
N THR A 291 -12.65 -2.21 -15.17
CA THR A 291 -13.19 -2.33 -13.81
C THR A 291 -14.21 -1.22 -13.53
N LEU A 292 -13.92 0.02 -13.93
CA LEU A 292 -14.82 1.17 -13.74
C LEU A 292 -16.07 1.10 -14.63
N THR A 293 -15.92 0.68 -15.88
CA THR A 293 -17.04 0.57 -16.83
C THR A 293 -18.03 -0.55 -16.48
N ARG A 294 -17.61 -1.58 -15.74
CA ARG A 294 -18.53 -2.59 -15.19
C ARG A 294 -19.62 -1.99 -14.30
N PHE A 295 -19.38 -0.80 -13.72
CA PHE A 295 -20.37 -0.07 -12.91
C PHE A 295 -21.22 0.92 -13.73
N SER A 296 -20.84 1.19 -14.98
CA SER A 296 -21.57 2.08 -15.87
C SER A 296 -22.65 1.32 -16.62
N MET A 297 -23.83 1.92 -16.79
CA MET A 297 -24.96 1.32 -17.52
C MET A 297 -24.77 1.33 -19.05
N ASN A 298 -23.75 2.05 -19.54
CA ASN A 298 -23.50 2.22 -20.96
C ASN A 298 -22.68 1.07 -21.52
N HIS A 299 -23.32 0.24 -22.34
CA HIS A 299 -22.66 -0.86 -23.03
C HIS A 299 -21.92 -0.33 -24.26
N PHE A 300 -20.60 -0.43 -24.25
CA PHE A 300 -19.78 -0.05 -25.39
C PHE A 300 -19.21 -1.29 -26.09
N ALA A 301 -19.01 -1.24 -27.40
CA ALA A 301 -18.50 -2.37 -28.18
C ALA A 301 -17.12 -2.91 -27.69
N PHE A 302 -16.28 -2.02 -27.14
CA PHE A 302 -14.97 -2.40 -26.59
C PHE A 302 -15.05 -3.17 -25.27
N GLN A 303 -16.19 -3.15 -24.56
CA GLN A 303 -16.38 -3.83 -23.27
C GLN A 303 -16.29 -5.36 -23.40
N ARG A 304 -16.48 -5.91 -24.60
CA ARG A 304 -16.26 -7.33 -24.89
C ARG A 304 -14.85 -7.80 -24.53
N HIS A 305 -13.84 -6.93 -24.65
CA HIS A 305 -12.45 -7.27 -24.34
C HIS A 305 -12.19 -7.35 -22.84
N CYS A 306 -13.04 -6.74 -22.00
CA CYS A 306 -12.87 -6.74 -20.55
C CYS A 306 -13.07 -8.13 -19.91
N ASN A 307 -13.86 -9.00 -20.55
CA ASN A 307 -14.14 -10.35 -20.06
C ASN A 307 -13.59 -11.44 -21.02
N SER A 308 -12.63 -11.11 -21.89
CA SER A 308 -12.08 -12.08 -22.86
C SER A 308 -10.76 -12.68 -22.37
N PRO A 309 -10.59 -14.02 -22.34
CA PRO A 309 -11.55 -15.06 -22.75
C PRO A 309 -12.56 -15.41 -21.64
N GLU A 310 -13.84 -15.52 -22.00
CA GLU A 310 -14.96 -15.62 -21.06
C GLU A 310 -14.85 -16.81 -20.09
N PHE A 311 -14.42 -17.98 -20.59
CA PHE A 311 -14.30 -19.20 -19.78
C PHE A 311 -13.34 -19.04 -18.59
N GLU A 312 -12.17 -18.41 -18.82
CA GLU A 312 -11.16 -18.25 -17.77
C GLU A 312 -11.61 -17.25 -16.71
N TYR A 313 -12.28 -16.16 -17.11
CA TYR A 313 -12.83 -15.21 -16.15
C TYR A 313 -13.92 -15.85 -15.31
N HIS A 314 -14.86 -16.60 -15.89
CA HIS A 314 -15.90 -17.31 -15.14
C HIS A 314 -15.30 -18.30 -14.14
N TYR A 315 -14.29 -19.05 -14.54
CA TYR A 315 -13.58 -19.95 -13.64
C TYR A 315 -12.92 -19.18 -12.48
N CYS A 316 -12.22 -18.09 -12.80
CA CYS A 316 -11.52 -17.28 -11.80
C CYS A 316 -12.48 -16.65 -10.78
N TYR A 317 -13.58 -16.02 -11.22
CA TYR A 317 -14.59 -15.46 -10.32
C TYR A 317 -15.28 -16.53 -9.48
N ARG A 318 -15.52 -17.73 -10.04
CA ARG A 318 -16.06 -18.85 -9.27
C ARG A 318 -15.11 -19.25 -8.13
N VAL A 319 -13.80 -19.29 -8.37
CA VAL A 319 -12.81 -19.59 -7.31
C VAL A 319 -12.83 -18.53 -6.22
N ILE A 320 -13.02 -17.25 -6.57
CA ILE A 320 -13.19 -16.17 -5.59
C ILE A 320 -14.45 -16.38 -4.75
N ASP A 321 -15.60 -16.64 -5.39
CA ASP A 321 -16.89 -16.81 -4.69
C ASP A 321 -16.85 -17.93 -3.63
N PHE A 322 -16.02 -18.96 -3.82
CA PHE A 322 -15.86 -20.08 -2.87
C PHE A 322 -14.71 -19.92 -1.87
N ARG A 323 -13.97 -18.80 -1.90
CA ARG A 323 -12.86 -18.57 -0.99
C ARG A 323 -13.36 -17.94 0.31
N SER A 324 -12.96 -18.44 1.48
CA SER A 324 -13.21 -17.75 2.75
C SER A 324 -12.52 -16.37 2.76
N PRO A 325 -13.18 -15.28 3.18
CA PRO A 325 -14.49 -15.23 3.84
C PRO A 325 -15.72 -15.04 2.91
N TYR A 326 -15.53 -15.03 1.59
CA TYR A 326 -16.58 -14.71 0.61
C TYR A 326 -17.76 -15.67 0.57
N THR A 327 -17.58 -16.89 1.07
CA THR A 327 -18.66 -17.87 1.22
C THR A 327 -19.78 -17.40 2.14
N GLU A 328 -19.49 -16.52 3.10
CA GLU A 328 -20.44 -16.03 4.11
C GLU A 328 -20.98 -14.63 3.79
N TRP A 329 -20.42 -13.95 2.79
CA TRP A 329 -20.76 -12.57 2.47
C TRP A 329 -21.85 -12.48 1.42
N LYS A 330 -22.64 -11.40 1.46
CA LYS A 330 -23.56 -11.11 0.36
C LYS A 330 -22.77 -10.79 -0.90
N ARG A 331 -23.25 -11.27 -2.05
CA ARG A 331 -22.60 -11.12 -3.36
C ARG A 331 -22.24 -9.68 -3.72
N GLU A 332 -23.06 -8.72 -3.29
CA GLU A 332 -22.85 -7.30 -3.54
C GLU A 332 -21.57 -6.77 -2.89
N TYR A 333 -21.27 -7.16 -1.64
CA TYR A 333 -20.03 -6.79 -0.96
C TYR A 333 -18.81 -7.47 -1.59
N VAL A 334 -18.95 -8.72 -2.04
CA VAL A 334 -17.88 -9.44 -2.74
C VAL A 334 -17.52 -8.73 -4.05
N ILE A 335 -18.51 -8.35 -4.86
CA ILE A 335 -18.29 -7.61 -6.12
C ILE A 335 -17.68 -6.22 -5.86
N ALA A 336 -18.14 -5.52 -4.82
CA ALA A 336 -17.64 -4.20 -4.49
C ALA A 336 -16.18 -4.24 -3.95
N GLU A 337 -15.85 -5.19 -3.07
CA GLU A 337 -14.47 -5.33 -2.56
C GLU A 337 -13.52 -5.81 -3.68
N THR A 338 -13.92 -6.83 -4.44
CA THR A 338 -13.08 -7.35 -5.54
C THR A 338 -12.78 -6.28 -6.58
N SER A 339 -13.77 -5.43 -6.91
CA SER A 339 -13.54 -4.32 -7.83
C SER A 339 -12.64 -3.22 -7.24
N ALA A 340 -12.80 -2.87 -5.96
CA ALA A 340 -11.91 -1.94 -5.27
C ALA A 340 -10.45 -2.43 -5.31
N ILE A 341 -10.23 -3.72 -5.01
CA ILE A 341 -8.92 -4.36 -5.03
C ILE A 341 -8.36 -4.40 -6.47
N GLN A 342 -9.17 -4.72 -7.47
CA GLN A 342 -8.75 -4.69 -8.87
C GLN A 342 -8.29 -3.29 -9.31
N VAL A 343 -8.99 -2.22 -8.91
CA VAL A 343 -8.57 -0.84 -9.17
C VAL A 343 -7.24 -0.54 -8.50
N LEU A 344 -7.09 -0.89 -7.22
CA LEU A 344 -5.85 -0.69 -6.46
C LEU A 344 -4.65 -1.40 -7.12
N ILE A 345 -4.82 -2.66 -7.51
CA ILE A 345 -3.78 -3.45 -8.17
C ILE A 345 -3.38 -2.81 -9.50
N ASN A 346 -4.35 -2.45 -10.34
CA ASN A 346 -4.06 -1.85 -11.64
C ASN A 346 -3.41 -0.46 -11.49
N LEU A 347 -3.83 0.33 -10.49
CA LEU A 347 -3.18 1.60 -10.17
C LEU A 347 -1.72 1.40 -9.75
N TRP A 348 -1.46 0.43 -8.87
CA TRP A 348 -0.10 0.08 -8.45
C TRP A 348 0.76 -0.33 -9.64
N LEU A 349 0.25 -1.23 -10.49
CA LEU A 349 0.96 -1.69 -11.69
C LEU A 349 1.24 -0.54 -12.64
N CYS A 350 0.29 0.38 -12.82
CA CYS A 350 0.48 1.56 -13.66
C CYS A 350 1.60 2.46 -13.12
N ILE A 351 1.59 2.78 -11.82
CA ILE A 351 2.64 3.59 -11.18
C ILE A 351 4.00 2.89 -11.31
N SER A 352 4.07 1.60 -10.99
CA SER A 352 5.31 0.81 -11.08
C SER A 352 5.86 0.78 -12.50
N ALA A 353 4.98 0.60 -13.49
CA ALA A 353 5.31 0.60 -14.91
C ALA A 353 5.85 1.97 -15.38
N ILE A 354 5.22 3.08 -14.97
CA ILE A 354 5.68 4.43 -15.29
C ILE A 354 7.08 4.68 -14.71
N VAL A 355 7.31 4.30 -13.45
CA VAL A 355 8.63 4.49 -12.82
C VAL A 355 9.70 3.60 -13.49
N LEU A 356 9.36 2.35 -13.82
CA LEU A 356 10.25 1.45 -14.59
C LEU A 356 10.58 2.01 -15.97
N PHE A 357 9.59 2.59 -16.65
CA PHE A 357 9.78 3.26 -17.92
C PHE A 357 10.76 4.43 -17.78
N SER A 358 10.58 5.29 -16.78
CA SER A 358 11.49 6.42 -16.50
C SER A 358 12.92 5.96 -16.22
N PHE A 359 13.11 4.92 -15.40
CA PHE A 359 14.44 4.38 -15.13
C PHE A 359 15.08 3.73 -16.36
N SER A 360 14.30 3.01 -17.16
CA SER A 360 14.79 2.34 -18.38
C SER A 360 15.17 3.36 -19.45
N LEU A 361 14.37 4.41 -19.65
CA LEU A 361 14.70 5.51 -20.55
C LEU A 361 15.95 6.25 -20.09
N LYS A 362 16.03 6.61 -18.81
CA LYS A 362 17.23 7.24 -18.23
C LYS A 362 18.44 6.37 -18.54
N SER A 363 18.38 5.07 -18.22
CA SER A 363 19.47 4.14 -18.48
C SER A 363 19.81 3.94 -19.96
N ALA A 364 18.84 4.08 -20.88
CA ALA A 364 19.08 3.95 -22.31
C ALA A 364 19.80 5.15 -22.93
N PHE A 365 19.63 6.34 -22.34
CA PHE A 365 20.17 7.59 -22.88
C PHE A 365 21.37 8.16 -22.09
N THR A 366 21.56 7.78 -20.82
CA THR A 366 22.71 8.24 -20.02
C THR A 366 23.96 7.37 -20.15
N THR A 367 23.93 6.28 -20.94
CA THR A 367 25.16 5.54 -21.24
C THR A 367 25.98 6.36 -22.23
N GLU A 368 26.97 7.12 -21.73
CA GLU A 368 27.95 7.78 -22.58
C GLU A 368 28.60 6.76 -23.52
N ILE A 369 28.45 6.99 -24.82
CA ILE A 369 29.30 6.37 -25.82
C ILE A 369 30.60 7.16 -25.73
N LEU A 370 31.55 6.75 -24.89
CA LEU A 370 32.89 7.33 -24.99
C LEU A 370 33.49 6.83 -26.31
N PRO A 371 33.75 7.71 -27.30
CA PRO A 371 34.35 7.30 -28.56
C PRO A 371 35.84 7.08 -28.29
N GLY A 372 36.25 5.84 -28.06
CA GLY A 372 37.67 5.58 -27.78
C GLY A 372 38.10 4.14 -27.56
N TYR A 373 37.20 3.17 -27.49
CA TYR A 373 37.55 1.75 -27.39
C TYR A 373 36.78 0.93 -28.42
N LEU A 374 37.01 1.24 -29.71
CA LEU A 374 36.98 0.23 -30.76
C LEU A 374 38.37 -0.41 -30.75
N SER A 375 38.46 -1.66 -30.29
CA SER A 375 39.63 -2.49 -30.61
C SER A 375 39.68 -2.64 -32.13
N THR A 376 40.75 -2.10 -32.73
CA THR A 376 41.24 -2.52 -34.05
C THR A 376 41.44 -4.03 -34.10
#